data_AF-A0A940BB00-F1
#
_entry.id   AF-A0A940BB00-F1
#
_cell.length_a   1.000
_cell.length_b   1.000
_cell.length_c   1.000
_cell.angle_alpha   90.00
_cell.angle_beta   90.00
_cell.angle_gamma   90.00
#
_symmetry.space_group_name_H-M   'P 1'
#
loop_
_entity.id
_entity.type
_entity.pdbx_description
1 polymer ?
#
loop_
_entity_poly.entity_id
_entity_poly.type
_entity_poly.pdbx_seq_one_letter_code
_entity_poly.pdbx_strand_id
1 'polypeptide(L)' 'RKEFSFTQFQRSFTLPDDVDPEKITGNYTNGILKLEIPHGAQAPKKEIEIK' A
#
# COMPACT_ATOMS: atom_id res chain seq x y z
N ARG A 1 5.49 -12.01 -34.90
CA ARG A 1 5.02 -10.83 -34.13
C ARG A 1 5.35 -11.07 -32.66
N LYS A 2 5.97 -10.13 -31.95
CA LYS A 2 6.30 -10.27 -30.52
C LYS A 2 5.34 -9.40 -29.73
N GLU A 3 4.42 -10.01 -29.00
CA GLU A 3 3.32 -9.33 -28.29
C GLU A 3 3.61 -9.13 -26.79
N PHE A 4 4.77 -9.57 -26.31
CA PHE A 4 5.22 -9.44 -24.93
C PHE A 4 6.60 -8.80 -24.86
N SER A 5 6.78 -7.88 -23.92
CA SER A 5 8.04 -7.21 -23.65
C SER A 5 8.64 -7.72 -22.34
N PHE A 6 9.93 -8.01 -22.35
CA PHE A 6 10.69 -8.32 -21.15
C PHE A 6 11.52 -7.08 -20.85
N THR A 7 11.13 -6.36 -19.81
CA THR A 7 11.80 -5.13 -19.37
C THR A 7 11.97 -5.20 -17.86
N GLN A 8 13.06 -4.63 -17.37
CA GLN A 8 13.25 -4.46 -15.93
C GLN A 8 12.46 -3.22 -15.50
N PHE A 9 11.72 -3.33 -14.39
CA PHE A 9 11.00 -2.21 -13.81
C PHE A 9 11.39 -2.05 -12.34
N GLN A 10 11.38 -0.79 -11.87
CA GLN A 10 11.54 -0.44 -10.47
C GLN A 10 10.55 0.68 -10.16
N ARG A 11 9.89 0.61 -9.00
CA ARG A 11 9.01 1.66 -8.50
C ARG A 11 9.34 1.93 -7.03
N SER A 12 9.32 3.20 -6.66
CA SER A 12 9.52 3.66 -5.29
C SER A 12 8.33 4.53 -4.88
N PHE A 13 7.88 4.38 -3.65
CA PHE A 13 6.77 5.12 -3.08
C PHE A 13 7.21 5.70 -1.74
N THR A 14 6.84 6.95 -1.48
CA THR A 14 6.99 7.56 -0.16
C THR A 14 5.78 7.18 0.67
N LEU A 15 6.02 6.60 1.84
CA LEU A 15 4.96 6.25 2.78
C LEU A 15 4.78 7.38 3.79
N PRO A 16 3.56 7.56 4.32
CA PRO A 16 3.33 8.42 5.47
C PRO A 16 4.12 7.96 6.72
N ASP A 17 4.39 8.90 7.63
CA ASP A 17 5.19 8.65 8.84
C ASP A 17 4.48 7.72 9.86
N ASP A 18 3.17 7.55 9.75
CA ASP A 18 2.36 6.72 10.64
C ASP A 18 2.32 5.23 10.24
N VAL A 19 3.03 4.85 9.18
CA VAL A 19 3.11 3.47 8.70
C VAL A 19 4.22 2.71 9.42
N ASP A 20 3.89 1.55 9.97
CA ASP A 20 4.85 0.60 10.52
C ASP A 20 5.41 -0.32 9.42
N PRO A 21 6.70 -0.22 9.04
CA PRO A 21 7.28 -1.01 7.96
C PRO A 21 7.24 -2.51 8.22
N GLU A 22 7.27 -2.95 9.48
CA GLU A 22 7.27 -4.38 9.83
C GLU A 22 5.90 -5.03 9.58
N LYS A 23 4.84 -4.22 9.45
CA LYS A 23 3.48 -4.69 9.20
C LYS A 23 3.06 -4.65 7.73
N ILE A 24 3.94 -4.22 6.83
CA ILE A 24 3.66 -4.22 5.40
C ILE A 24 3.70 -5.67 4.89
N THR A 25 2.66 -6.09 4.19
CA THR A 25 2.61 -7.44 3.59
C THR A 25 2.43 -7.38 2.08
N GLY A 26 2.90 -8.41 1.38
CA GLY A 26 2.81 -8.52 -0.07
C GLY A 26 2.33 -9.89 -0.50
N ASN A 27 1.42 -9.93 -1.48
CA ASN A 27 0.93 -11.16 -2.10
C ASN A 27 1.00 -11.05 -3.62
N TYR A 28 1.54 -12.07 -4.28
CA TYR A 28 1.61 -12.15 -5.73
C TYR A 28 0.74 -13.30 -6.24
N THR A 29 -0.36 -12.95 -6.91
CA THR A 29 -1.33 -13.91 -7.43
C THR A 29 -1.72 -13.53 -8.85
N ASN A 30 -1.69 -14.50 -9.77
CA ASN A 30 -2.12 -14.34 -11.16
C ASN A 30 -1.48 -13.15 -11.92
N GLY A 31 -0.19 -12.90 -11.70
CA GLY A 31 0.52 -11.80 -12.38
C GLY A 31 0.38 -10.43 -11.70
N ILE A 32 -0.31 -10.34 -10.56
CA ILE A 32 -0.58 -9.09 -9.86
C ILE A 32 0.09 -9.12 -8.48
N LEU A 33 0.94 -8.12 -8.21
CA LEU A 33 1.49 -7.86 -6.89
C LEU A 33 0.54 -6.94 -6.12
N LYS A 34 -0.03 -7.43 -5.03
CA LYS A 34 -0.82 -6.66 -4.06
C LYS A 34 0.03 -6.37 -2.84
N LEU A 35 0.15 -5.10 -2.45
CA LEU A 35 0.81 -4.66 -1.22
C LEU A 35 -0.25 -4.13 -0.25
N GLU A 36 -0.22 -4.61 0.99
CA GLU A 36 -1.10 -4.13 2.06
C GLU A 36 -0.26 -3.34 3.06
N ILE A 37 -0.57 -2.05 3.17
CA ILE A 37 0.15 -1.08 3.99
C ILE A 37 -0.82 -0.57 5.06
N PRO A 38 -0.78 -1.15 6.27
CA PRO A 38 -1.65 -0.70 7.35
C PRO A 38 -1.25 0.71 7.77
N HIS A 39 -2.23 1.61 7.80
CA HIS A 39 -2.02 2.92 8.39
C HIS A 39 -1.90 2.79 9.91
N GLY A 40 -1.23 3.76 10.53
CA GLY A 40 -1.21 3.90 11.98
C GLY A 40 -2.63 3.99 12.52
N ALA A 41 -2.85 3.51 13.75
CA ALA A 41 -4.18 3.55 14.36
C ALA A 41 -4.73 4.99 14.30
N GLN A 42 -5.72 5.22 13.44
CA GLN A 42 -6.44 6.48 13.43
C GLN A 42 -7.08 6.63 14.80
N ALA A 43 -6.75 7.70 15.52
CA ALA A 43 -7.48 8.08 16.72
C ALA A 43 -8.99 8.04 16.40
N PRO A 44 -9.84 7.49 17.29
CA PRO A 44 -11.26 7.39 17.03
C PRO A 44 -11.76 8.78 16.64
N LYS A 45 -12.41 8.86 15.47
CA LYS A 45 -12.99 10.11 14.96
C LYS A 45 -13.86 10.67 16.09
N LYS A 46 -13.46 11.80 16.67
CA LYS A 46 -14.29 12.49 17.65
C LYS A 46 -15.53 12.95 16.88
N GLU A 47 -16.65 12.28 17.10
CA GLU A 47 -17.95 12.79 16.68
C GLU A 47 -18.16 14.12 17.41
N ILE A 48 -18.22 15.20 16.65
CA ILE A 48 -18.47 16.53 17.20
C ILE A 48 -20.00 16.70 17.19
N GLU A 49 -20.64 16.55 18.35
CA GLU A 49 -22.05 16.94 18.48
C GLU A 49 -22.16 18.46 18.32
N ILE A 50 -22.92 18.89 17.32
CA ILE A 50 -23.31 20.30 17.15
C ILE A 50 -24.56 20.51 18.01
N LYS A 51 -24.48 21.39 19.01
CA LYS A 51 -25.63 21.85 19.81
C LYS A 51 -26.38 22.98 19.10
#